data_AF-A0A813ZVK8-F1
#
_entry.id   AF-A0A813ZVK8-F1
#
_cell.length_a   1.000
_cell.length_b   1.000
_cell.length_c   1.000
_cell.angle_alpha   90.00
_cell.angle_beta   90.00
_cell.angle_gamma   90.00
#
_symmetry.space_group_name_H-M   'P 1'
#
loop_
_entity.id
_entity.type
_entity.pdbx_description
1 polymer ?
#
loop_
_entity_poly.entity_id
_entity_poly.type
_entity_poly.pdbx_seq_one_letter_code
_entity_poly.pdbx_strand_id
1 'polypeptide(L)'
;MNLRSFSTPENNPIFYPTTQSKKIARPIFLSSYHFDNPQICNYMKSKNILIIDDHIPTEDIVKKPYNDPLDLSYLDMYSDERKSFHRQYFYRYEGQENVCPLNPKGATGLRGKGLLSRWGVNHKIELIISRYVRNENENFQSNSLEIEILLMKNVDNQKWLLPGIFEQYDRILNKSIINLFQTTISSNLIPSDHDDFEKNKKILNDLLINNAEIIYQGYLDDPRNT
;
A
#
# COMPACT_ATOMS: atom_id res chain seq x y z
N MET A 1 27.70 15.95 -10.08
CA MET A 1 27.42 14.61 -10.66
C MET A 1 26.00 14.66 -11.17
N ASN A 2 25.79 14.73 -12.49
CA ASN A 2 24.46 14.87 -13.08
C ASN A 2 23.73 13.53 -12.92
N LEU A 3 22.92 13.41 -11.86
CA LEU A 3 21.95 12.34 -11.70
C LEU A 3 20.89 12.54 -12.79
N ARG A 4 21.12 11.94 -13.96
CA ARG A 4 20.05 11.80 -14.95
C ARG A 4 18.98 10.95 -14.26
N SER A 5 17.74 11.45 -14.23
CA SER A 5 16.59 10.66 -13.81
C SER A 5 16.61 9.39 -14.63
N PHE A 6 17.00 8.28 -14.01
CA PHE A 6 16.93 6.99 -14.64
C PHE A 6 15.47 6.79 -14.98
N SER A 7 15.20 6.53 -16.24
CA SER A 7 13.88 6.57 -16.83
C SER A 7 13.34 5.16 -17.05
N THR A 8 12.03 5.05 -17.24
CA THR A 8 11.40 3.81 -17.75
C THR A 8 12.01 3.44 -19.11
N PRO A 9 11.77 2.22 -19.65
CA PRO A 9 12.16 1.87 -21.02
C PRO A 9 11.76 2.91 -22.10
N GLU A 10 10.78 3.77 -21.80
CA GLU A 10 10.26 4.84 -22.66
C GLU A 10 10.83 6.24 -22.33
N ASN A 11 11.89 6.34 -21.53
CA ASN A 11 12.49 7.61 -21.12
C ASN A 11 11.63 8.54 -20.24
N ASN A 12 10.55 8.02 -19.62
CA ASN A 12 9.70 8.83 -18.75
C ASN A 12 10.19 8.81 -17.29
N PRO A 13 10.29 9.98 -16.61
CA PRO A 13 10.59 10.04 -15.19
C PRO A 13 9.43 9.44 -14.37
N ILE A 14 9.75 8.54 -13.45
CA ILE A 14 8.79 8.10 -12.43
C ILE A 14 8.78 9.14 -11.32
N PHE A 15 7.60 9.51 -10.83
CA PHE A 15 7.44 10.51 -9.79
C PHE A 15 6.90 9.92 -8.50
N TYR A 16 7.36 10.45 -7.37
CA TYR A 16 6.78 10.14 -6.06
C TYR A 16 5.40 10.80 -5.93
N PRO A 17 4.36 10.11 -5.43
CA PRO A 17 2.97 10.51 -5.61
C PRO A 17 2.48 11.54 -4.57
N THR A 18 3.07 12.74 -4.52
CA THR A 18 2.67 13.85 -3.62
C THR A 18 1.64 14.79 -4.25
N THR A 19 0.97 15.63 -3.44
CA THR A 19 0.07 16.69 -3.94
C THR A 19 0.80 17.88 -4.57
N GLN A 20 2.13 17.92 -4.46
CA GLN A 20 2.92 19.06 -4.91
C GLN A 20 2.83 19.27 -6.43
N SER A 21 2.68 20.53 -6.84
CA SER A 21 2.65 20.92 -8.27
C SER A 21 3.94 20.57 -9.02
N LYS A 22 5.08 20.55 -8.32
CA LYS A 22 6.35 20.04 -8.82
C LYS A 22 6.52 18.59 -8.40
N LYS A 23 6.39 17.68 -9.37
CA LYS A 23 6.56 16.25 -9.14
C LYS A 23 8.01 15.92 -8.75
N ILE A 24 8.20 15.13 -7.69
CA ILE A 24 9.52 14.69 -7.22
C ILE A 24 9.96 13.48 -8.03
N ALA A 25 10.99 13.63 -8.87
CA ALA A 25 11.49 12.53 -9.70
C ALA A 25 12.17 11.45 -8.84
N ARG A 26 11.76 10.21 -9.00
CA ARG A 26 12.36 9.03 -8.37
C ARG A 26 13.59 8.61 -9.18
N PRO A 27 14.75 8.43 -8.55
CA PRO A 27 15.85 7.73 -9.18
C PRO A 27 15.45 6.27 -9.43
N ILE A 28 15.43 5.81 -10.68
CA ILE A 28 15.18 4.40 -11.01
C ILE A 28 16.50 3.62 -10.98
N PHE A 29 16.49 2.43 -10.40
CA PHE A 29 17.56 1.46 -10.63
C PHE A 29 17.01 0.40 -11.57
N LEU A 30 17.53 0.34 -12.81
CA LEU A 30 17.12 -0.71 -13.75
C LEU A 30 17.51 -2.07 -13.15
N SER A 31 16.64 -3.08 -13.28
CA SER A 31 16.85 -4.45 -12.79
C SER A 31 18.13 -5.12 -13.32
N SER A 32 18.69 -4.60 -14.41
CA SER A 32 19.99 -4.99 -14.97
C SER A 32 21.20 -4.51 -14.16
N TYR A 33 21.00 -3.66 -13.16
CA TYR A 33 22.05 -3.24 -12.24
C TYR A 33 22.00 -4.08 -10.97
N HIS A 34 22.87 -5.08 -10.89
CA HIS A 34 23.10 -5.84 -9.68
C HIS A 34 23.53 -4.90 -8.53
N PHE A 35 23.10 -5.21 -7.30
CA PHE A 35 23.49 -4.50 -6.08
C PHE A 35 25.00 -4.35 -5.91
N ASP A 36 25.77 -5.23 -6.57
CA ASP A 36 27.23 -5.23 -6.59
C ASP A 36 27.83 -4.07 -7.41
N ASN A 37 27.02 -3.25 -8.09
CA ASN A 37 27.52 -2.07 -8.79
C ASN A 37 28.05 -1.04 -7.79
N PRO A 38 29.37 -0.74 -7.78
CA PRO A 38 29.98 0.13 -6.79
C PRO A 38 29.44 1.56 -6.82
N GLN A 39 28.98 2.05 -7.98
CA GLN A 39 28.43 3.41 -8.10
C GLN A 39 27.06 3.52 -7.43
N ILE A 40 26.20 2.51 -7.58
CA ILE A 40 24.90 2.45 -6.90
C ILE A 40 25.11 2.29 -5.40
N CYS A 41 26.00 1.37 -4.99
CA CYS A 41 26.39 1.24 -3.59
C CYS A 41 26.90 2.55 -3.00
N ASN A 42 27.75 3.30 -3.72
CA ASN A 42 28.27 4.58 -3.28
C ASN A 42 27.19 5.66 -3.23
N TYR A 43 26.30 5.73 -4.21
CA TYR A 43 25.16 6.65 -4.17
C TYR A 43 24.26 6.37 -2.97
N MET A 44 23.90 5.09 -2.77
CA MET A 44 23.07 4.63 -1.65
C MET A 44 23.73 4.86 -0.30
N LYS A 45 25.06 4.97 -0.21
CA LYS A 45 25.80 5.32 1.02
C LYS A 45 26.13 6.82 1.12
N SER A 46 25.96 7.59 0.05
CA SER A 46 26.32 9.00 0.01
C SER A 46 25.34 9.86 0.81
N LYS A 47 25.80 11.03 1.26
CA LYS A 47 24.95 12.08 1.83
C LYS A 47 24.02 12.74 0.79
N ASN A 48 24.18 12.42 -0.49
CA ASN A 48 23.44 13.03 -1.61
C ASN A 48 22.22 12.20 -2.05
N ILE A 49 21.92 11.11 -1.36
CA ILE A 49 20.69 10.35 -1.58
C ILE A 49 19.48 11.22 -1.20
N LEU A 50 18.41 11.11 -1.99
CA LEU A 50 17.20 11.90 -1.78
C LEU A 50 16.45 11.39 -0.54
N ILE A 51 16.33 12.23 0.48
CA ILE A 51 15.50 11.99 1.67
C ILE A 51 14.11 12.53 1.36
N ILE A 52 13.16 11.64 1.06
CA ILE A 52 11.83 12.03 0.59
C ILE A 52 11.04 12.81 1.66
N ASP A 53 11.30 12.53 2.94
CA ASP A 53 10.59 13.17 4.06
C ASP A 53 10.79 14.69 4.09
N ASP A 54 11.95 15.18 3.62
CA ASP A 54 12.26 16.62 3.53
C ASP A 54 11.50 17.34 2.41
N HIS A 55 10.81 16.59 1.55
CA HIS A 55 10.15 17.11 0.35
C HIS A 55 8.64 16.87 0.33
N ILE A 56 8.07 16.23 1.35
CA ILE A 56 6.63 15.98 1.40
C ILE A 56 5.90 17.21 1.93
N PRO A 57 4.84 17.69 1.23
CA PRO A 57 3.99 18.76 1.73
C PRO A 57 3.36 18.43 3.08
N THR A 58 3.33 19.39 4.01
CA THR A 58 2.76 19.19 5.35
C THR A 58 1.31 18.67 5.31
N GLU A 59 0.51 19.14 4.36
CA GLU A 59 -0.87 18.70 4.12
C GLU A 59 -1.03 17.20 3.83
N ASP A 60 -0.01 16.57 3.22
CA ASP A 60 0.05 15.13 2.95
C ASP A 60 0.41 14.31 4.19
N ILE A 61 0.96 14.97 5.22
CA ILE A 61 1.41 14.35 6.47
C ILE A 61 0.33 14.47 7.56
N VAL A 62 -0.32 15.63 7.66
CA VAL A 62 -1.25 15.98 8.75
C VAL A 62 -2.53 15.13 8.75
N LYS A 63 -2.90 14.54 7.61
CA LYS A 63 -4.12 13.74 7.48
C LYS A 63 -3.99 12.27 7.88
N LYS A 64 -2.81 11.84 8.34
CA LYS A 64 -2.60 10.44 8.67
C LYS A 64 -3.08 10.16 10.10
N PRO A 65 -3.98 9.17 10.31
CA PRO A 65 -4.46 8.84 11.65
C PRO A 65 -3.32 8.32 12.55
N TYR A 66 -2.25 7.80 11.94
CA TYR A 66 -1.03 7.37 12.61
C TYR A 66 0.16 7.78 11.76
N ASN A 67 1.20 8.30 12.40
CA ASN A 67 2.39 8.74 11.72
C ASN A 67 3.58 8.56 12.67
N ASP A 68 4.38 7.52 12.45
CA ASP A 68 5.61 7.33 13.21
C ASP A 68 6.45 8.63 13.20
N PRO A 69 7.11 8.97 14.32
CA PRO A 69 8.06 10.07 14.33
C PRO A 69 9.19 9.87 13.32
N LEU A 70 9.83 10.96 12.90
CA LEU A 70 11.05 10.88 12.09
C LEU A 70 12.22 10.30 12.90
N ASP A 71 12.24 10.56 14.20
CA ASP A 71 13.17 9.94 15.14
C ASP A 71 12.73 8.51 15.48
N LEU A 72 13.62 7.57 15.23
CA LEU A 72 13.38 6.13 15.33
C LEU A 72 13.72 5.56 16.70
N SER A 73 14.40 6.33 17.56
CA SER A 73 14.89 5.89 18.88
C SER A 73 13.78 5.40 19.81
N TYR A 74 12.56 5.90 19.64
CA TYR A 74 11.40 5.56 20.47
C TYR A 74 10.55 4.42 19.89
N LEU A 75 10.91 3.87 18.73
CA LEU A 75 10.11 2.85 18.05
C LEU A 75 10.67 1.45 18.26
N ASP A 76 9.83 0.58 18.82
CA ASP A 76 10.11 -0.85 18.79
C ASP A 76 9.90 -1.41 17.38
N MET A 77 11.02 -1.53 16.65
CA MET A 77 11.06 -2.05 15.28
C MET A 77 10.78 -3.55 15.18
N TYR A 78 10.80 -4.27 16.30
CA TYR A 78 10.62 -5.72 16.36
C TYR A 78 9.24 -6.13 16.88
N SER A 79 8.37 -5.15 17.17
CA SER A 79 7.03 -5.41 17.65
C SER A 79 6.24 -6.30 16.69
N ASP A 80 5.31 -7.09 17.24
CA ASP A 80 4.48 -7.97 16.44
C ASP A 80 3.71 -7.22 15.34
N GLU A 81 3.34 -5.97 15.58
CA GLU A 81 2.62 -5.10 14.64
C GLU A 81 3.44 -4.71 13.41
N ARG A 82 4.77 -4.90 13.44
CA ARG A 82 5.69 -4.52 12.37
C ARG A 82 6.29 -5.71 11.63
N LYS A 83 5.95 -6.95 11.98
CA LYS A 83 6.49 -8.12 11.27
C LYS A 83 5.95 -8.16 9.84
N SER A 84 6.87 -8.30 8.89
CA SER A 84 6.55 -8.44 7.48
C SER A 84 5.99 -9.83 7.18
N PHE A 85 5.06 -9.89 6.23
CA PHE A 85 4.70 -11.16 5.59
C PHE A 85 5.72 -11.59 4.52
N HIS A 86 6.67 -10.71 4.18
CA HIS A 86 7.79 -11.04 3.32
C HIS A 86 8.91 -11.72 4.11
N ARG A 87 9.49 -12.80 3.56
CA ARG A 87 10.43 -13.69 4.25
C ARG A 87 11.75 -13.05 4.68
N GLN A 88 12.11 -11.91 4.09
CA GLN A 88 13.35 -11.20 4.38
C GLN A 88 13.02 -9.76 4.71
N TYR A 89 13.52 -9.28 5.85
CA TYR A 89 13.31 -7.93 6.30
C TYR A 89 14.58 -7.49 7.04
N PHE A 90 15.24 -6.46 6.52
CA PHE A 90 16.58 -6.07 6.94
C PHE A 90 16.57 -4.65 7.51
N TYR A 91 17.59 -4.33 8.29
CA TYR A 91 17.78 -3.00 8.85
C TYR A 91 19.17 -2.47 8.46
N ARG A 92 19.25 -1.15 8.26
CA ARG A 92 20.52 -0.44 8.14
C ARG A 92 20.98 0.01 9.51
N TYR A 93 22.26 -0.24 9.79
CA TYR A 93 22.96 0.25 10.96
C TYR A 93 23.80 1.47 10.58
N GLU A 94 23.70 2.55 11.35
CA GLU A 94 24.67 3.65 11.35
C GLU A 94 25.28 3.73 12.74
N GLY A 95 26.45 3.11 12.91
CA GLY A 95 27.05 2.90 14.24
C GLY A 95 26.49 1.65 14.93
N GLN A 96 26.23 1.74 16.24
CA GLN A 96 25.78 0.61 17.07
C GLN A 96 24.24 0.43 17.13
N GLU A 97 23.48 1.33 16.52
CA GLU A 97 22.01 1.32 16.60
C GLU A 97 21.37 1.00 15.25
N ASN A 98 20.22 0.31 15.31
CA ASN A 98 19.34 0.07 14.16
C ASN A 98 18.71 1.40 13.73
N VAL A 99 19.18 1.98 12.64
CA VAL A 99 18.71 3.32 12.28
C VAL A 99 17.50 3.26 11.37
N CYS A 100 17.39 2.36 10.38
CA CYS A 100 16.19 2.33 9.52
C CYS A 100 15.90 0.93 8.92
N PRO A 101 14.62 0.55 8.70
CA PRO A 101 14.29 -0.63 7.91
C PRO A 101 14.70 -0.45 6.44
N LEU A 102 15.09 -1.54 5.80
CA LEU A 102 15.42 -1.62 4.37
C LEU A 102 14.28 -2.27 3.60
N ASN A 103 14.01 -1.73 2.41
CA ASN A 103 13.02 -2.30 1.51
C ASN A 103 13.47 -3.71 1.07
N PRO A 104 12.65 -4.75 1.27
CA PRO A 104 13.06 -6.12 1.00
C PRO A 104 13.13 -6.46 -0.49
N LYS A 105 12.57 -5.61 -1.37
CA LYS A 105 12.76 -5.70 -2.83
C LYS A 105 13.93 -4.85 -3.32
N GLY A 106 14.69 -4.27 -2.40
CA GLY A 106 15.92 -3.56 -2.69
C GLY A 106 15.76 -2.06 -2.84
N ALA A 107 16.81 -1.41 -3.33
CA ALA A 107 16.91 0.04 -3.43
C ALA A 107 15.81 0.65 -4.30
N THR A 108 15.14 1.69 -3.79
CA THR A 108 14.08 2.40 -4.52
C THR A 108 14.51 3.77 -5.09
N GLY A 109 15.73 4.20 -4.77
CA GLY A 109 16.27 5.52 -5.09
C GLY A 109 15.96 6.60 -4.05
N LEU A 110 15.15 6.27 -3.05
CA LEU A 110 14.71 7.20 -2.01
C LEU A 110 15.14 6.69 -0.62
N ARG A 111 15.26 7.62 0.33
CA ARG A 111 15.32 7.32 1.76
C ARG A 111 14.21 8.07 2.47
N GLY A 112 13.84 7.60 3.65
CA GLY A 112 12.74 8.18 4.43
C GLY A 112 11.50 7.30 4.40
N LYS A 113 10.50 7.67 5.18
CA LYS A 113 9.23 6.94 5.27
C LYS A 113 8.26 7.32 4.14
N GLY A 114 8.36 8.55 3.70
CA GLY A 114 7.53 9.12 2.67
C GLY A 114 6.06 9.29 3.07
N LEU A 115 5.16 8.99 2.13
CA LEU A 115 3.72 9.10 2.34
C LEU A 115 3.13 7.96 3.17
N LEU A 116 3.92 6.96 3.53
CA LEU A 116 3.48 5.89 4.41
C LEU A 116 3.43 6.36 5.88
N SER A 117 2.65 5.67 6.70
CA SER A 117 2.40 6.04 8.10
C SER A 117 3.49 5.54 9.02
N ARG A 118 3.98 4.32 8.77
CA ARG A 118 4.98 3.64 9.59
C ARG A 118 6.33 3.55 8.88
N TRP A 119 7.42 3.62 9.63
CA TRP A 119 8.70 3.16 9.12
C TRP A 119 8.63 1.67 8.88
N GLY A 120 9.00 1.29 7.66
CA GLY A 120 9.03 -0.11 7.31
C GLY A 120 7.69 -0.68 6.84
N VAL A 121 7.21 -1.73 7.50
CA VAL A 121 5.99 -2.43 7.10
C VAL A 121 4.76 -1.56 7.34
N ASN A 122 3.99 -1.34 6.27
CA ASN A 122 2.68 -0.72 6.31
C ASN A 122 1.66 -1.75 5.82
N HIS A 123 0.94 -2.37 6.76
CA HIS A 123 -0.04 -3.39 6.42
C HIS A 123 -1.24 -2.75 5.72
N LYS A 124 -1.59 -3.30 4.56
CA LYS A 124 -2.82 -2.97 3.82
C LYS A 124 -3.57 -4.26 3.56
N ILE A 125 -4.88 -4.21 3.72
CA ILE A 125 -5.77 -5.29 3.32
C ILE A 125 -6.62 -4.77 2.18
N GLU A 126 -6.65 -5.53 1.09
CA GLU A 126 -7.47 -5.29 -0.09
C GLU A 126 -8.38 -6.49 -0.29
N LEU A 127 -9.65 -6.24 -0.58
CA LEU A 127 -10.65 -7.27 -0.80
C LEU A 127 -10.98 -7.40 -2.27
N ILE A 128 -11.05 -8.64 -2.73
CA ILE A 128 -11.64 -8.99 -4.02
C ILE A 128 -12.98 -9.66 -3.73
N ILE A 129 -14.05 -8.89 -3.85
CA ILE A 129 -15.41 -9.44 -3.76
C ILE A 129 -15.85 -9.73 -5.17
N SER A 130 -16.12 -11.00 -5.45
CA SER A 130 -16.46 -11.49 -6.77
C SER A 130 -17.73 -12.33 -6.74
N ARG A 131 -18.40 -12.40 -7.89
CA ARG A 131 -19.44 -13.41 -8.15
C ARG A 131 -19.40 -13.81 -9.61
N TYR A 132 -19.95 -14.99 -9.91
CA TYR A 132 -20.19 -15.40 -11.29
C TYR A 132 -21.30 -14.56 -11.91
N VAL A 133 -21.11 -14.18 -13.17
CA VAL A 133 -22.14 -13.51 -13.96
C VAL A 133 -23.32 -14.48 -14.15
N ARG A 134 -24.53 -13.95 -13.95
CA ARG A 134 -25.79 -14.69 -14.14
C ARG A 134 -26.54 -14.12 -15.34
N ASN A 135 -27.26 -14.96 -16.07
CA ASN A 135 -28.15 -14.50 -17.12
C ASN A 135 -29.45 -13.90 -16.54
N GLU A 136 -30.32 -13.37 -17.41
CA GLU A 136 -31.60 -12.76 -17.03
C GLU A 136 -32.53 -13.69 -16.23
N ASN A 137 -32.34 -15.01 -16.35
CA ASN A 137 -33.09 -16.04 -15.63
C ASN A 137 -32.37 -16.53 -14.36
N GLU A 138 -31.38 -15.77 -13.87
CA GLU A 138 -30.50 -16.08 -12.73
C GLU A 138 -29.69 -17.39 -12.84
N ASN A 139 -29.73 -18.03 -14.01
CA ASN A 139 -28.95 -19.23 -14.28
C ASN A 139 -27.51 -18.85 -14.62
N PHE A 140 -26.57 -19.74 -14.29
CA PHE A 140 -25.21 -19.61 -14.79
C PHE A 140 -25.25 -19.58 -16.31
N GLN A 141 -24.58 -18.59 -16.89
CA GLN A 141 -24.48 -18.50 -18.33
C GLN A 141 -23.70 -19.72 -18.83
N SER A 142 -24.36 -20.55 -19.64
CA SER A 142 -23.78 -21.80 -20.11
C SER A 142 -22.48 -21.50 -20.87
N ASN A 143 -21.37 -22.11 -20.44
CA ASN A 143 -20.02 -22.00 -21.01
C ASN A 143 -19.22 -20.69 -20.78
N SER A 144 -19.67 -19.73 -19.96
CA SER A 144 -18.82 -18.59 -19.57
C SER A 144 -18.48 -18.61 -18.07
N LEU A 145 -17.19 -18.76 -17.74
CA LEU A 145 -16.65 -18.53 -16.39
C LEU A 145 -16.39 -17.03 -16.18
N GLU A 146 -17.36 -16.20 -16.56
CA GLU A 146 -17.26 -14.76 -16.37
C GLU A 146 -17.53 -14.42 -14.91
N ILE A 147 -16.63 -13.61 -14.35
CA ILE A 147 -16.74 -13.08 -13.00
C ILE A 147 -16.87 -11.57 -13.06
N GLU A 148 -17.67 -11.02 -12.16
CA GLU A 148 -17.69 -9.59 -11.89
C GLU A 148 -17.12 -9.33 -10.49
N ILE A 149 -16.46 -8.19 -10.33
CA ILE A 149 -15.80 -7.79 -9.09
C ILE A 149 -16.29 -6.43 -8.62
N LEU A 150 -16.38 -6.25 -7.31
CA LEU A 150 -16.67 -4.95 -6.72
C LEU A 150 -15.42 -4.06 -6.75
N LEU A 151 -15.56 -2.86 -7.32
CA LEU A 151 -14.53 -1.84 -7.37
C LEU A 151 -15.04 -0.53 -6.77
N MET A 152 -14.11 0.28 -6.26
CA MET A 152 -14.38 1.65 -5.80
C MET A 152 -13.71 2.64 -6.74
N LYS A 153 -14.26 3.85 -6.81
CA LYS A 153 -13.54 4.98 -7.41
C LYS A 153 -12.75 5.73 -6.33
N ASN A 154 -11.57 6.21 -6.69
CA ASN A 154 -10.83 7.14 -5.84
C ASN A 154 -11.54 8.52 -5.76
N VAL A 155 -11.06 9.39 -4.87
CA VAL A 155 -11.72 10.68 -4.55
C VAL A 155 -11.95 11.58 -5.79
N ASP A 156 -11.05 11.53 -6.77
CA ASP A 156 -11.16 12.32 -8.02
C ASP A 156 -11.93 11.60 -9.15
N ASN A 157 -12.46 10.40 -8.87
CA ASN A 157 -13.19 9.52 -9.79
C ASN A 157 -12.42 9.09 -11.05
N GLN A 158 -11.09 9.24 -11.10
CA GLN A 158 -10.28 8.92 -12.27
C GLN A 158 -9.76 7.48 -12.28
N LYS A 159 -9.74 6.80 -11.13
CA LYS A 159 -9.17 5.46 -10.99
C LYS A 159 -10.10 4.52 -10.26
N TRP A 160 -10.19 3.30 -10.78
CA TRP A 160 -10.80 2.18 -10.08
C TRP A 160 -9.78 1.52 -9.16
N LEU A 161 -10.23 1.19 -7.95
CA LEU A 161 -9.42 0.61 -6.88
C LEU A 161 -10.16 -0.58 -6.30
N LEU A 162 -9.41 -1.58 -5.82
CA LEU A 162 -9.95 -2.57 -4.92
C LEU A 162 -10.34 -1.88 -3.60
N PRO A 163 -11.47 -2.28 -2.98
CA PRO A 163 -11.76 -1.90 -1.61
C PRO A 163 -10.62 -2.30 -0.67
N GLY A 164 -10.10 -1.37 0.11
CA GLY A 164 -9.01 -1.69 1.02
C GLY A 164 -8.70 -0.60 2.03
N ILE A 165 -8.00 -1.01 3.08
CA ILE A 165 -7.63 -0.16 4.22
C ILE A 165 -6.23 -0.51 4.71
N PHE A 166 -5.58 0.48 5.30
CA PHE A 166 -4.38 0.22 6.09
C PHE A 166 -4.79 -0.41 7.43
N GLU A 167 -4.38 -1.67 7.63
CA GLU A 167 -4.61 -2.42 8.87
C GLU A 167 -3.53 -2.07 9.89
N GLN A 168 -3.90 -1.99 11.16
CA GLN A 168 -3.05 -1.38 12.16
C GLN A 168 -2.70 -2.27 13.34
N TYR A 169 -3.50 -3.28 13.72
CA TYR A 169 -3.29 -3.88 15.06
C TYR A 169 -3.40 -5.40 15.15
N ASP A 170 -4.40 -6.04 14.56
CA ASP A 170 -4.78 -7.38 14.97
C ASP A 170 -4.48 -8.48 13.95
N ARG A 171 -4.11 -8.15 12.71
CA ARG A 171 -3.88 -9.12 11.59
C ARG A 171 -5.06 -10.05 11.32
N ILE A 172 -6.15 -9.90 12.08
CA ILE A 172 -7.40 -10.62 11.99
C ILE A 172 -8.31 -9.71 11.19
N LEU A 173 -8.78 -10.18 10.04
CA LEU A 173 -9.62 -9.44 9.09
C LEU A 173 -10.95 -8.89 9.66
N ASN A 174 -11.27 -9.10 10.93
CA ASN A 174 -12.66 -9.15 11.33
C ASN A 174 -13.25 -7.78 11.62
N LYS A 175 -12.74 -6.97 12.55
CA LYS A 175 -13.54 -5.82 13.00
C LYS A 175 -13.37 -4.56 12.15
N SER A 176 -12.14 -4.21 11.82
CA SER A 176 -11.80 -2.95 11.13
C SER A 176 -12.26 -2.94 9.67
N ILE A 177 -12.06 -4.06 8.96
CA ILE A 177 -12.49 -4.21 7.56
C ILE A 177 -14.01 -4.23 7.46
N ILE A 178 -14.68 -5.01 8.32
CA ILE A 178 -16.14 -5.05 8.38
C ILE A 178 -16.70 -3.63 8.61
N ASN A 179 -16.17 -2.88 9.57
CA ASN A 179 -16.63 -1.53 9.87
C ASN A 179 -16.37 -0.55 8.71
N LEU A 180 -15.22 -0.65 8.03
CA LEU A 180 -14.95 0.16 6.85
C LEU A 180 -15.94 -0.16 5.73
N PHE A 181 -16.17 -1.44 5.46
CA PHE A 181 -17.12 -1.87 4.45
C PHE A 181 -18.52 -1.36 4.76
N GLN A 182 -18.95 -1.48 6.02
CA GLN A 182 -20.22 -0.93 6.49
C GLN A 182 -20.32 0.58 6.26
N THR A 183 -19.25 1.35 6.51
CA THR A 183 -19.30 2.81 6.32
C THR A 183 -19.19 3.24 4.86
N THR A 184 -18.42 2.50 4.03
CA THR A 184 -18.10 2.89 2.65
C THR A 184 -19.12 2.37 1.63
N ILE A 185 -19.63 1.15 1.80
CA ILE A 185 -20.63 0.56 0.92
C ILE A 185 -22.03 1.03 1.28
N SER A 186 -22.39 0.98 2.57
CA SER A 186 -23.77 1.29 2.95
C SER A 186 -24.15 2.76 2.76
N SER A 187 -23.18 3.67 2.73
CA SER A 187 -23.43 5.09 2.42
C SER A 187 -23.65 5.36 0.92
N ASN A 188 -23.20 4.47 0.03
CA ASN A 188 -23.18 4.71 -1.43
C ASN A 188 -24.05 3.74 -2.24
N LEU A 189 -24.35 2.54 -1.74
CA LEU A 189 -24.98 1.46 -2.51
C LEU A 189 -26.30 0.93 -1.91
N ILE A 190 -26.62 1.23 -0.64
CA ILE A 190 -27.78 0.65 0.04
C ILE A 190 -28.80 1.77 0.34
N PRO A 191 -30.04 1.68 -0.16
CA PRO A 191 -31.11 2.59 0.23
C PRO A 191 -31.29 2.62 1.75
N SER A 192 -31.62 3.78 2.30
CA SER A 192 -31.64 4.10 3.73
C SER A 192 -32.66 3.33 4.59
N ASP A 193 -33.38 2.35 4.03
CA ASP A 193 -34.32 1.53 4.81
C ASP A 193 -33.55 0.61 5.77
N HIS A 194 -33.84 0.78 7.06
CA HIS A 194 -33.08 0.21 8.17
C HIS A 194 -33.00 -1.33 8.14
N ASP A 195 -34.05 -2.01 7.66
CA ASP A 195 -34.12 -3.47 7.62
C ASP A 195 -33.22 -4.08 6.52
N ASP A 196 -33.12 -3.43 5.36
CA ASP A 196 -32.23 -3.87 4.28
C ASP A 196 -30.75 -3.65 4.65
N PHE A 197 -30.46 -2.59 5.40
CA PHE A 197 -29.11 -2.32 5.91
C PHE A 197 -28.60 -3.44 6.82
N GLU A 198 -29.35 -3.82 7.87
CA GLU A 198 -28.91 -4.86 8.81
C GLU A 198 -28.85 -6.25 8.15
N LYS A 199 -29.76 -6.54 7.22
CA LYS A 199 -29.71 -7.78 6.43
C LYS A 199 -28.45 -7.85 5.56
N ASN A 200 -28.15 -6.81 4.80
CA ASN A 200 -26.98 -6.78 3.92
C ASN A 200 -25.67 -6.80 4.72
N LYS A 201 -25.64 -6.13 5.87
CA LYS A 201 -24.52 -6.19 6.82
C LYS A 201 -24.27 -7.61 7.32
N LYS A 202 -25.32 -8.36 7.63
CA LYS A 202 -25.19 -9.76 8.02
C LYS A 202 -24.61 -10.61 6.89
N ILE A 203 -25.09 -10.43 5.65
CA ILE A 203 -24.57 -11.14 4.47
C ILE A 203 -23.09 -10.84 4.26
N LEU A 204 -22.68 -9.57 4.31
CA LEU A 204 -21.27 -9.19 4.16
C LEU A 204 -20.39 -9.79 5.26
N ASN A 205 -20.84 -9.76 6.51
CA ASN A 205 -20.13 -10.39 7.62
C ASN A 205 -19.97 -11.90 7.39
N ASP A 206 -21.05 -12.58 6.99
CA ASP A 206 -21.03 -14.02 6.72
C ASP A 206 -20.08 -14.35 5.56
N LEU A 207 -20.09 -13.56 4.48
CA LEU A 207 -19.16 -13.72 3.36
C LEU A 207 -17.69 -13.57 3.79
N LEU A 208 -17.39 -12.56 4.61
CA LEU A 208 -16.03 -12.28 5.06
C LEU A 208 -15.52 -13.34 6.06
N ILE A 209 -16.39 -13.87 6.92
CA ILE A 209 -16.00 -14.83 7.96
C ILE A 209 -15.94 -16.26 7.40
N ASN A 210 -16.90 -16.65 6.56
CA ASN A 210 -17.09 -18.05 6.16
C ASN A 210 -16.63 -18.34 4.72
N ASN A 211 -16.52 -17.33 3.86
CA ASN A 211 -16.27 -17.51 2.42
C ASN A 211 -15.04 -16.76 1.90
N ALA A 212 -14.29 -16.07 2.77
CA ALA A 212 -13.07 -15.39 2.37
C ALA A 212 -11.85 -16.31 2.46
N GLU A 213 -10.95 -16.19 1.49
CA GLU A 213 -9.64 -16.82 1.50
C GLU A 213 -8.53 -15.81 1.23
N ILE A 214 -7.33 -16.08 1.75
CA ILE A 214 -6.16 -15.27 1.50
C ILE A 214 -5.52 -15.73 0.18
N ILE A 215 -5.71 -14.95 -0.88
CA ILE A 215 -5.11 -15.22 -2.20
C ILE A 215 -3.66 -14.72 -2.31
N TYR A 216 -3.31 -13.68 -1.56
CA TYR A 216 -1.98 -13.08 -1.58
C TYR A 216 -1.64 -12.46 -0.23
N GLN A 217 -0.43 -12.73 0.24
CA GLN A 217 0.12 -12.12 1.43
C GLN A 217 1.62 -11.90 1.23
N GLY A 218 2.06 -10.64 1.24
CA GLY A 218 3.46 -10.32 0.97
C GLY A 218 3.70 -8.85 0.64
N TYR A 219 4.80 -8.61 -0.07
CA TYR A 219 5.21 -7.28 -0.48
C TYR A 219 4.35 -6.77 -1.64
N LEU A 220 3.82 -5.56 -1.55
CA LEU A 220 3.14 -4.91 -2.67
C LEU A 220 4.08 -3.87 -3.27
N ASP A 221 4.28 -3.91 -4.59
CA ASP A 221 5.00 -2.87 -5.31
C ASP A 221 4.10 -1.62 -5.40
N ASP A 222 4.34 -0.67 -4.49
CA ASP A 222 3.55 0.54 -4.34
C ASP A 222 4.40 1.77 -4.67
N PRO A 223 3.88 2.75 -5.43
CA PRO A 223 4.61 3.97 -5.79
C PRO A 223 5.01 4.83 -4.58
N ARG A 224 4.56 4.51 -3.36
CA ARG A 224 4.98 5.15 -2.11
C ARG A 224 6.15 4.45 -1.43
N ASN A 225 6.54 3.25 -1.86
CA ASN A 225 7.67 2.51 -1.29
C ASN A 225 8.96 3.31 -1.44
N THR A 226 9.75 3.33 -0.37
CA THR A 226 11.07 3.95 -0.27
C THR A 226 12.14 2.91 0.03
#